data_AF-A0A2A7U9I7-F1
#
_entry.id   AF-A0A2A7U9I7-F1
#
_cell.length_a   1.000
_cell.length_b   1.000
_cell.length_c   1.000
_cell.angle_alpha   90.00
_cell.angle_beta   90.00
_cell.angle_gamma   90.00
#
_symmetry.space_group_name_H-M   'P 1'
#
loop_
_entity.id
_entity.type
_entity.pdbx_description
1 polymer ?
#
loop_
_entity_poly.entity_id
_entity_poly.type
_entity_poly.pdbx_seq_one_letter_code
_entity_poly.pdbx_strand_id
1 'polypeptide(L)'
;MLRGFGVVVSAALLVGFFAVLGVLVPPREAGVGTDRLGPEHGEAVADYRARARQSLDGADTAERWALVSFTAPLPPGQLTGLGAGLRIAQVLYQVPMPRVRTPLTVVPVPAGAAAVLASAEAAASQLRDALDPNALDPNALDPDTIDRNTADERYRRVLGVAAQRLTDGCACAVGVVVRGPLDRLRTLAENPAVRAVEALPADAIAGRFGVVPLLPEHVDVVAPGPDDGPVPDR
;
A
#
# COMPACT_ATOMS: atom_id res chain seq x y z
N MET A 1 4.39 39.94 47.27
CA MET A 1 3.25 40.30 46.41
C MET A 1 3.66 40.60 44.96
N LEU A 2 4.74 41.34 44.68
CA LEU A 2 5.22 41.65 43.31
C LEU A 2 5.52 40.43 42.42
N ARG A 3 6.06 39.34 42.98
CA ARG A 3 6.39 38.11 42.24
C ARG A 3 5.16 37.36 41.71
N GLY A 4 4.05 37.37 42.45
CA GLY A 4 2.81 36.72 42.01
C GLY A 4 2.16 37.44 40.83
N PHE A 5 2.23 38.78 40.83
CA PHE A 5 1.67 39.59 39.75
C PHE A 5 2.44 39.42 38.43
N GLY A 6 3.78 39.33 38.51
CA GLY A 6 4.62 39.07 37.32
C GLY A 6 4.34 37.72 36.66
N VAL A 7 4.06 36.68 37.46
CA VAL A 7 3.71 35.34 36.95
C VAL A 7 2.35 35.37 36.25
N VAL A 8 1.36 36.05 36.83
CA VAL A 8 0.01 36.15 36.24
C VAL A 8 0.03 36.90 34.91
N VAL A 9 0.75 38.03 34.85
CA VAL A 9 0.88 38.81 33.61
C VAL A 9 1.61 38.00 32.54
N SER A 10 2.68 37.30 32.91
CA SER A 10 3.45 36.47 31.96
C SER A 10 2.60 35.33 31.41
N ALA A 11 1.81 34.65 32.27
CA ALA A 11 0.91 33.59 31.84
C ALA A 11 -0.20 34.11 30.89
N ALA A 12 -0.78 35.26 31.21
CA ALA A 12 -1.81 35.89 30.37
C ALA A 12 -1.27 36.27 28.98
N LEU A 13 -0.04 36.82 28.92
CA LEU A 13 0.61 37.14 27.66
C LEU A 13 0.93 35.89 26.83
N LEU A 14 1.36 34.81 27.48
CA LEU A 14 1.64 33.54 26.81
C LEU A 14 0.39 32.90 26.20
N VAL A 15 -0.72 32.88 26.96
CA VAL A 15 -2.02 32.40 26.47
C VAL A 15 -2.51 33.27 25.32
N GLY A 16 -2.44 34.60 25.47
CA GLY A 16 -2.82 35.53 24.41
C GLY A 16 -1.99 35.36 23.14
N PHE A 17 -0.68 35.16 23.27
CA PHE A 17 0.23 34.90 22.16
C PHE A 17 -0.14 33.61 21.40
N PHE A 18 -0.37 32.50 22.11
CA PHE A 18 -0.80 31.26 21.49
C PHE A 18 -2.20 31.35 20.86
N ALA A 19 -3.11 32.11 21.45
CA ALA A 19 -4.43 32.36 20.87
C ALA A 19 -4.32 33.15 19.55
N VAL A 20 -3.50 34.20 19.51
CA VAL A 20 -3.23 34.99 18.29
C VAL A 20 -2.54 34.12 17.23
N LEU A 21 -1.58 33.28 17.62
CA LEU A 21 -0.94 32.31 16.72
C LEU A 21 -1.95 31.30 16.16
N GLY A 22 -2.89 30.81 16.98
CA GLY A 22 -3.93 29.88 16.54
C GLY A 22 -4.91 30.50 15.53
N VAL A 23 -5.16 31.82 15.61
CA VAL A 23 -6.00 32.54 14.65
C VAL A 23 -5.24 32.87 13.36
N LEU A 24 -3.98 33.31 13.47
CA LEU A 24 -3.16 33.69 12.31
C LEU A 24 -2.58 32.49 11.55
N VAL A 25 -2.40 31.36 12.24
CA VAL A 25 -1.90 30.10 11.71
C VAL A 25 -2.88 29.00 12.15
N PRO A 26 -4.08 28.93 11.54
CA PRO A 26 -5.04 27.89 11.89
C PRO A 26 -4.37 26.52 11.75
N PRO A 27 -4.55 25.60 12.73
CA PRO A 27 -4.04 24.25 12.60
C PRO A 27 -4.61 23.67 11.31
N ARG A 28 -3.73 23.12 10.47
CA ARG A 28 -4.18 22.45 9.24
C ARG A 28 -5.18 21.39 9.66
N GLU A 29 -6.38 21.45 9.10
CA GLU A 29 -7.36 20.38 9.29
C GLU A 29 -6.65 19.07 8.97
N ALA A 30 -6.61 18.16 9.94
CA ALA A 30 -6.18 16.80 9.69
C ALA A 30 -7.25 16.19 8.79
N GLY A 31 -7.06 16.35 7.47
CA GLY A 31 -7.93 15.74 6.47
C GLY A 31 -8.12 14.28 6.86
N VAL A 32 -9.38 13.87 6.96
CA VAL A 32 -9.74 12.50 7.30
C VAL A 32 -9.13 11.62 6.20
N GLY A 33 -8.09 10.85 6.52
CA GLY A 33 -7.40 9.92 5.60
C GLY A 33 -8.25 8.70 5.27
N THR A 34 -9.42 8.95 4.68
CA THR A 34 -10.40 7.93 4.25
C THR A 34 -10.18 7.50 2.81
N ASP A 35 -9.35 8.22 2.06
CA ASP A 35 -9.02 7.85 0.69
C ASP A 35 -8.38 6.46 0.66
N ARG A 36 -8.90 5.63 -0.23
CA ARG A 36 -8.43 4.27 -0.44
C ARG A 36 -8.45 3.97 -1.92
N LEU A 37 -7.37 3.36 -2.39
CA LEU A 37 -7.28 2.75 -3.70
C LEU A 37 -7.50 1.23 -3.54
N GLY A 38 -8.39 0.66 -4.34
CA GLY A 38 -8.62 -0.77 -4.38
C GLY A 38 -10.08 -1.21 -4.23
N PRO A 39 -10.36 -2.50 -4.44
CA PRO A 39 -11.69 -3.07 -4.18
C PRO A 39 -11.97 -3.18 -2.68
N GLU A 40 -13.24 -3.10 -2.30
CA GLU A 40 -13.71 -3.39 -0.94
C GLU A 40 -13.82 -4.90 -0.69
N HIS A 41 -13.76 -5.30 0.58
CA HIS A 41 -14.00 -6.70 0.93
C HIS A 41 -15.44 -7.09 0.62
N GLY A 42 -15.62 -8.22 -0.08
CA GLY A 42 -16.92 -8.71 -0.52
C GLY A 42 -17.49 -8.00 -1.75
N GLU A 43 -16.76 -7.02 -2.31
CA GLU A 43 -17.21 -6.31 -3.51
C GLU A 43 -17.18 -7.23 -4.74
N ALA A 44 -18.19 -7.12 -5.60
CA ALA A 44 -18.15 -7.76 -6.91
C ALA A 44 -17.04 -7.13 -7.78
N VAL A 45 -16.22 -7.97 -8.40
CA VAL A 45 -15.07 -7.52 -9.22
C VAL A 45 -15.53 -6.66 -10.40
N ALA A 46 -16.71 -6.95 -10.95
CA ALA A 46 -17.30 -6.15 -12.02
C ALA A 46 -17.62 -4.71 -11.56
N ASP A 47 -18.18 -4.56 -10.36
CA ASP A 47 -18.56 -3.26 -9.77
C ASP A 47 -17.31 -2.43 -9.46
N TYR A 48 -16.30 -3.06 -8.86
CA TYR A 48 -15.01 -2.41 -8.62
C TYR A 48 -14.40 -1.88 -9.93
N ARG A 49 -14.38 -2.71 -10.98
CA ARG A 49 -13.81 -2.30 -12.28
C ARG A 49 -14.63 -1.20 -12.95
N ALA A 50 -15.95 -1.15 -12.73
CA ALA A 50 -16.77 -0.04 -13.21
C ALA A 50 -16.43 1.26 -12.48
N ARG A 51 -16.37 1.23 -11.14
CA ARG A 51 -15.98 2.39 -10.32
C ARG A 51 -14.57 2.88 -10.63
N ALA A 52 -13.61 1.96 -10.76
CA ALA A 52 -12.23 2.28 -11.10
C ALA A 52 -12.16 3.02 -12.45
N ARG A 53 -12.88 2.56 -13.48
CA ARG A 53 -12.95 3.28 -14.77
C ARG A 53 -13.59 4.66 -14.63
N GLN A 54 -14.68 4.77 -13.88
CA GLN A 54 -15.36 6.05 -13.64
C GLN A 54 -14.46 7.07 -12.92
N SER A 55 -13.55 6.61 -12.04
CA SER A 55 -12.58 7.49 -11.38
C SER A 55 -11.62 8.19 -12.37
N LEU A 56 -11.51 7.66 -13.59
CA LEU A 56 -10.71 8.23 -14.65
C LEU A 56 -11.48 9.25 -15.49
N ASP A 57 -12.76 9.53 -15.22
CA ASP A 57 -13.55 10.51 -15.97
C ASP A 57 -13.06 11.96 -15.72
N GLY A 58 -13.33 12.85 -16.68
CA GLY A 58 -12.93 14.27 -16.60
C GLY A 58 -11.98 14.69 -17.72
N ALA A 59 -11.45 15.91 -17.65
CA ALA A 59 -10.50 16.41 -18.65
C ALA A 59 -9.44 17.34 -18.06
N ASP A 60 -9.34 17.41 -16.73
CA ASP A 60 -8.28 18.17 -16.09
C ASP A 60 -6.91 17.48 -16.28
N THR A 61 -5.88 18.28 -16.10
CA THR A 61 -4.47 17.86 -16.20
C THR A 61 -3.82 17.76 -14.82
N ALA A 62 -4.62 17.63 -13.74
CA ALA A 62 -4.07 17.57 -12.39
C ALA A 62 -3.40 16.22 -12.15
N GLU A 63 -2.28 16.24 -11.43
CA GLU A 63 -1.53 15.05 -11.05
C GLU A 63 -2.28 14.27 -9.96
N ARG A 64 -2.70 13.04 -10.26
CA ARG A 64 -3.46 12.17 -9.36
C ARG A 64 -2.66 10.95 -8.96
N TRP A 65 -2.82 10.51 -7.72
CA TRP A 65 -2.37 9.19 -7.29
C TRP A 65 -3.30 8.14 -7.87
N ALA A 66 -2.74 7.08 -8.44
CA ALA A 66 -3.53 6.00 -9.02
C ALA A 66 -2.93 4.63 -8.73
N LEU A 67 -3.81 3.67 -8.45
CA LEU A 67 -3.47 2.26 -8.34
C LEU A 67 -3.68 1.59 -9.69
N VAL A 68 -2.69 0.84 -10.12
CA VAL A 68 -2.71 0.01 -11.31
C VAL A 68 -2.64 -1.43 -10.84
N SER A 69 -3.73 -2.18 -11.04
CA SER A 69 -3.79 -3.61 -10.70
C SER A 69 -3.55 -4.44 -11.95
N PHE A 70 -2.74 -5.50 -11.86
CA PHE A 70 -2.35 -6.30 -13.02
C PHE A 70 -3.26 -7.51 -13.26
N THR A 71 -3.32 -7.94 -14.52
CA THR A 71 -4.07 -9.14 -14.93
C THR A 71 -3.40 -10.41 -14.44
N ALA A 72 -2.07 -10.41 -14.37
CA ALA A 72 -1.25 -11.47 -13.81
C ALA A 72 -0.05 -10.83 -13.08
N PRO A 73 0.57 -11.52 -12.11
CA PRO A 73 1.77 -11.01 -11.45
C PRO A 73 2.89 -10.77 -12.46
N LEU A 74 3.64 -9.68 -12.30
CA LEU A 74 4.70 -9.27 -13.22
C LEU A 74 6.07 -9.26 -12.54
N PRO A 75 7.16 -9.53 -13.28
CA PRO A 75 8.52 -9.34 -12.76
C PRO A 75 8.91 -7.85 -12.74
N PRO A 76 9.81 -7.42 -11.83
CA PRO A 76 10.20 -6.01 -11.69
C PRO A 76 10.71 -5.36 -12.99
N GLY A 77 11.41 -6.14 -13.83
CA GLY A 77 11.93 -5.65 -15.12
C GLY A 77 10.84 -5.16 -16.07
N GLN A 78 9.69 -5.83 -16.09
CA GLN A 78 8.58 -5.46 -16.97
C GLN A 78 7.85 -4.20 -16.50
N LEU A 79 7.89 -3.90 -15.20
CA LEU A 79 7.26 -2.70 -14.62
C LEU A 79 7.88 -1.40 -15.17
N THR A 80 9.18 -1.41 -15.47
CA THR A 80 9.88 -0.23 -16.00
C THR A 80 9.36 0.21 -17.37
N GLY A 81 8.94 -0.76 -18.20
CA GLY A 81 8.32 -0.49 -19.50
C GLY A 81 6.85 -0.08 -19.39
N LEU A 82 6.14 -0.57 -18.36
CA LEU A 82 4.73 -0.25 -18.10
C LEU A 82 4.52 1.18 -17.62
N GLY A 83 5.50 1.74 -16.90
CA GLY A 83 5.39 3.10 -16.35
C GLY A 83 5.08 4.16 -17.41
N ALA A 84 5.38 3.92 -18.70
CA ALA A 84 5.02 4.81 -19.82
C ALA A 84 5.40 6.29 -19.61
N GLY A 85 6.42 6.58 -18.78
CA GLY A 85 6.82 7.94 -18.39
C GLY A 85 6.17 8.47 -17.10
N LEU A 86 5.19 7.76 -16.53
CA LEU A 86 4.66 7.99 -15.20
C LEU A 86 5.64 7.50 -14.13
N ARG A 87 5.71 8.25 -13.04
CA ARG A 87 6.51 7.87 -11.88
C ARG A 87 5.79 6.77 -11.11
N ILE A 88 6.42 5.60 -11.04
CA ILE A 88 6.06 4.55 -10.07
C ILE A 88 6.54 5.02 -8.69
N ALA A 89 5.61 5.16 -7.75
CA ALA A 89 5.89 5.58 -6.38
C ALA A 89 5.85 4.41 -5.39
N GLN A 90 5.10 3.36 -5.70
CA GLN A 90 5.09 2.12 -4.91
C GLN A 90 4.92 0.92 -5.83
N VAL A 91 5.51 -0.21 -5.44
CA VAL A 91 5.27 -1.52 -6.04
C VAL A 91 4.66 -2.43 -4.99
N LEU A 92 3.60 -3.15 -5.38
CA LEU A 92 2.87 -4.06 -4.51
C LEU A 92 3.20 -5.48 -4.91
N TYR A 93 3.77 -6.23 -3.98
CA TYR A 93 4.18 -7.62 -4.18
C TYR A 93 3.28 -8.57 -3.40
N GLN A 94 2.87 -9.65 -4.04
CA GLN A 94 2.28 -10.81 -3.40
C GLN A 94 2.83 -12.04 -4.11
N VAL A 95 3.51 -12.91 -3.38
CA VAL A 95 4.21 -14.06 -3.97
C VAL A 95 3.22 -15.19 -4.22
N PRO A 96 2.97 -15.59 -5.48
CA PRO A 96 1.96 -16.61 -5.74
C PRO A 96 2.40 -17.96 -5.15
N MET A 97 1.52 -18.54 -4.33
CA MET A 97 1.67 -19.90 -3.79
C MET A 97 0.31 -20.62 -3.88
N PRO A 98 0.22 -21.79 -4.52
CA PRO A 98 -1.07 -22.46 -4.71
C PRO A 98 -1.78 -22.75 -3.38
N ARG A 99 -2.98 -22.16 -3.20
CA ARG A 99 -3.81 -22.30 -1.99
C ARG A 99 -3.11 -21.92 -0.67
N VAL A 100 -2.09 -21.06 -0.74
CA VAL A 100 -1.40 -20.54 0.45
C VAL A 100 -1.53 -19.02 0.42
N ARG A 101 -1.97 -18.45 1.54
CA ARG A 101 -2.11 -16.99 1.64
C ARG A 101 -0.75 -16.37 1.95
N THR A 102 -0.23 -15.58 1.02
CA THR A 102 0.98 -14.79 1.24
C THR A 102 0.62 -13.34 1.56
N PRO A 103 1.41 -12.66 2.40
CA PRO A 103 1.19 -11.25 2.70
C PRO A 103 1.37 -10.39 1.45
N LEU A 104 0.70 -9.23 1.45
CA LEU A 104 0.91 -8.16 0.49
C LEU A 104 1.99 -7.21 1.02
N THR A 105 3.09 -7.06 0.30
CA THR A 105 4.20 -6.16 0.66
C THR A 105 4.16 -4.93 -0.23
N VAL A 106 4.05 -3.75 0.38
CA VAL A 106 4.04 -2.47 -0.33
C VAL A 106 5.39 -1.81 -0.18
N VAL A 107 6.12 -1.69 -1.29
CA VAL A 107 7.47 -1.13 -1.30
C VAL A 107 7.45 0.29 -1.89
N PRO A 108 7.86 1.32 -1.14
CA PRO A 108 8.04 2.66 -1.70
C PRO A 108 9.21 2.67 -2.69
N VAL A 109 9.02 3.34 -3.82
CA VAL A 109 10.01 3.41 -4.89
C VAL A 109 10.42 4.88 -5.12
N PRO A 110 11.66 5.24 -4.78
CA PRO A 110 12.28 6.47 -5.24
C PRO A 110 12.28 6.55 -6.78
N ALA A 111 12.38 7.74 -7.35
CA ALA A 111 12.26 7.89 -8.81
C ALA A 111 13.36 7.10 -9.57
N GLY A 112 12.96 6.40 -10.65
CA GLY A 112 13.86 5.78 -11.63
C GLY A 112 13.75 4.26 -11.73
N ALA A 113 14.18 3.73 -12.89
CA ALA A 113 14.10 2.30 -13.20
C ALA A 113 14.93 1.42 -12.25
N ALA A 114 16.09 1.90 -11.81
CA ALA A 114 16.94 1.16 -10.86
C ALA A 114 16.23 0.91 -9.51
N ALA A 115 15.47 1.89 -9.02
CA ALA A 115 14.71 1.74 -7.78
C ALA A 115 13.53 0.77 -7.94
N VAL A 116 12.88 0.75 -9.11
CA VAL A 116 11.85 -0.25 -9.43
C VAL A 116 12.46 -1.65 -9.43
N LEU A 117 13.62 -1.86 -10.06
CA LEU A 117 14.31 -3.16 -10.09
C LEU A 117 14.72 -3.61 -8.67
N ALA A 118 15.25 -2.70 -7.85
CA ALA A 118 15.67 -2.98 -6.49
C ALA A 118 14.50 -3.24 -5.51
N SER A 119 13.27 -2.89 -5.89
CA SER A 119 12.11 -3.00 -5.01
C SER A 119 11.76 -4.44 -4.61
N ALA A 120 12.10 -5.44 -5.43
CA ALA A 120 11.89 -6.85 -5.07
C ALA A 120 12.82 -7.30 -3.93
N GLU A 121 14.09 -6.88 -3.93
CA GLU A 121 15.01 -7.16 -2.81
C GLU A 121 14.58 -6.43 -1.53
N ALA A 122 14.06 -5.20 -1.67
CA ALA A 122 13.50 -4.47 -0.54
C ALA A 122 12.24 -5.16 0.02
N ALA A 123 11.38 -5.72 -0.83
CA ALA A 123 10.25 -6.54 -0.39
C ALA A 123 10.73 -7.80 0.36
N ALA A 124 11.73 -8.50 -0.18
CA ALA A 124 12.30 -9.68 0.47
C ALA A 124 12.88 -9.34 1.85
N SER A 125 13.58 -8.21 1.96
CA SER A 125 14.12 -7.72 3.24
C SER A 125 13.00 -7.46 4.26
N GLN A 126 11.89 -6.81 3.88
CA GLN A 126 10.76 -6.59 4.80
C GLN A 126 10.14 -7.92 5.30
N LEU A 127 10.05 -8.93 4.43
CA LEU A 127 9.55 -10.25 4.84
C LEU A 127 10.53 -10.96 5.79
N ARG A 128 11.84 -10.79 5.61
CA ARG A 128 12.88 -11.31 6.51
C ARG A 128 12.89 -10.58 7.86
N ASP A 129 12.68 -9.26 7.86
CA ASP A 129 12.59 -8.48 9.10
C ASP A 129 11.37 -8.93 9.93
N ALA A 130 10.26 -9.28 9.28
CA ALA A 130 9.10 -9.88 9.95
C ALA A 130 9.38 -11.28 10.55
N LEU A 131 10.47 -11.94 10.17
CA LEU A 131 10.94 -13.18 10.77
C LEU A 131 11.84 -12.96 11.99
N ASP A 132 12.24 -11.73 12.32
CA ASP A 132 13.08 -11.45 13.49
C ASP A 132 12.32 -11.86 14.78
N PRO A 133 12.81 -12.85 15.54
CA PRO A 133 12.17 -13.27 16.78
C PRO A 133 12.11 -12.16 17.84
N ASN A 134 12.94 -11.13 17.74
CA ASN A 134 12.93 -9.99 18.68
C ASN A 134 11.92 -8.90 18.29
N ALA A 135 11.23 -9.03 17.14
CA ALA A 135 10.22 -8.07 16.69
C ALA A 135 8.82 -8.32 17.29
N LEU A 136 8.60 -9.46 17.96
CA LEU A 136 7.32 -9.83 18.58
C LEU A 136 7.31 -9.43 20.06
N ASP A 137 6.25 -8.74 20.52
CA ASP A 137 6.03 -8.48 21.94
C ASP A 137 5.74 -9.81 22.68
N PRO A 138 6.62 -10.25 23.59
CA PRO A 138 6.47 -11.54 24.28
C PRO A 138 5.26 -11.61 25.23
N ASN A 139 4.63 -10.47 25.54
CA ASN A 139 3.51 -10.40 26.47
C ASN A 139 2.15 -10.17 25.78
N ALA A 140 2.09 -10.15 24.46
CA ALA A 140 0.91 -9.64 23.76
C ALA A 140 -0.34 -10.55 23.81
N LEU A 141 -0.26 -11.85 24.14
CA LEU A 141 -1.38 -12.75 23.83
C LEU A 141 -1.59 -13.98 24.75
N ASP A 142 -2.87 -14.32 24.88
CA ASP A 142 -3.53 -15.42 25.61
C ASP A 142 -3.15 -16.83 25.08
N PRO A 143 -2.83 -17.81 25.94
CA PRO A 143 -2.38 -19.16 25.55
C PRO A 143 -3.44 -20.12 24.97
N ASP A 144 -4.75 -19.82 24.99
CA ASP A 144 -5.79 -20.84 24.78
C ASP A 144 -6.39 -20.95 23.35
N THR A 145 -5.70 -20.50 22.29
CA THR A 145 -6.24 -20.51 20.91
C THR A 145 -5.28 -21.05 19.85
N ILE A 146 -5.66 -22.17 19.22
CA ILE A 146 -4.92 -22.90 18.16
C ILE A 146 -3.54 -23.36 18.64
N ASP A 147 -2.97 -24.44 18.09
CA ASP A 147 -1.55 -24.70 18.30
C ASP A 147 -0.74 -23.59 17.60
N ARG A 148 -0.56 -22.47 18.32
CA ARG A 148 0.11 -21.26 17.82
C ARG A 148 1.51 -21.56 17.33
N ASN A 149 2.17 -22.56 17.91
CA ASN A 149 3.50 -22.95 17.49
C ASN A 149 3.48 -23.45 16.02
N THR A 150 2.50 -24.25 15.62
CA THR A 150 2.39 -24.71 14.24
C THR A 150 1.85 -23.64 13.28
N ALA A 151 0.94 -22.78 13.71
CA ALA A 151 0.47 -21.64 12.90
C ALA A 151 1.60 -20.61 12.65
N ASP A 152 2.37 -20.29 13.70
CA ASP A 152 3.54 -19.42 13.62
C ASP A 152 4.65 -20.06 12.78
N GLU A 153 4.90 -21.37 12.91
CA GLU A 153 5.87 -22.08 12.07
C GLU A 153 5.46 -22.07 10.58
N ARG A 154 4.19 -22.32 10.28
CA ARG A 154 3.65 -22.24 8.91
C ARG A 154 3.84 -20.84 8.36
N TYR A 155 3.45 -19.82 9.09
CA TYR A 155 3.59 -18.42 8.66
C TYR A 155 5.05 -18.05 8.42
N ARG A 156 5.96 -18.44 9.33
CA ARG A 156 7.41 -18.23 9.14
C ARG A 156 7.93 -18.92 7.88
N ARG A 157 7.47 -20.14 7.59
CA ARG A 157 7.84 -20.86 6.36
C ARG A 157 7.32 -20.12 5.11
N VAL A 158 6.08 -19.63 5.13
CA VAL A 158 5.52 -18.82 4.05
C VAL A 158 6.36 -17.57 3.79
N LEU A 159 6.73 -16.83 4.84
CA LEU A 159 7.60 -15.65 4.70
C LEU A 159 8.98 -15.99 4.14
N GLY A 160 9.59 -17.09 4.58
CA GLY A 160 10.89 -17.53 4.09
C GLY A 160 10.88 -17.87 2.60
N VAL A 161 9.87 -18.64 2.16
CA VAL A 161 9.67 -18.99 0.75
C VAL A 161 9.35 -17.76 -0.09
N ALA A 162 8.51 -16.85 0.41
CA ALA A 162 8.17 -15.62 -0.27
C ALA A 162 9.38 -14.71 -0.47
N ALA A 163 10.19 -14.52 0.58
CA ALA A 163 11.43 -13.74 0.51
C ALA A 163 12.42 -14.34 -0.50
N GLN A 164 12.59 -15.66 -0.51
CA GLN A 164 13.47 -16.34 -1.46
C GLN A 164 13.03 -16.13 -2.92
N ARG A 165 11.74 -16.33 -3.22
CA ARG A 165 11.22 -16.15 -4.58
C ARG A 165 11.35 -14.71 -5.07
N LEU A 166 11.19 -13.73 -4.18
CA LEU A 166 11.42 -12.33 -4.50
C LEU A 166 12.88 -12.07 -4.89
N THR A 167 13.85 -12.64 -4.16
CA THR A 167 15.27 -12.52 -4.51
C THR A 167 15.65 -13.28 -5.78
N ASP A 168 14.92 -14.36 -6.10
CA ASP A 168 15.08 -15.10 -7.36
C ASP A 168 14.43 -14.38 -8.56
N GLY A 169 13.83 -13.21 -8.36
CA GLY A 169 13.26 -12.38 -9.43
C GLY A 169 11.91 -12.88 -9.95
N CYS A 170 11.09 -13.49 -9.09
CA CYS A 170 9.79 -14.00 -9.48
C CYS A 170 8.85 -12.93 -10.09
N ALA A 171 7.91 -13.40 -10.92
CA ALA A 171 6.76 -12.60 -11.31
C ALA A 171 5.78 -12.52 -10.13
N CYS A 172 5.93 -11.49 -9.30
CA CYS A 172 5.23 -11.37 -8.02
C CYS A 172 4.67 -9.96 -7.75
N ALA A 173 4.90 -8.99 -8.64
CA ALA A 173 4.27 -7.68 -8.53
C ALA A 173 2.82 -7.79 -9.00
N VAL A 174 1.86 -7.48 -8.12
CA VAL A 174 0.41 -7.56 -8.40
C VAL A 174 -0.20 -6.19 -8.71
N GLY A 175 0.52 -5.11 -8.43
CA GLY A 175 0.14 -3.77 -8.81
C GLY A 175 1.23 -2.74 -8.53
N VAL A 176 0.97 -1.51 -8.97
CA VAL A 176 1.82 -0.35 -8.68
C VAL A 176 0.96 0.87 -8.34
N VAL A 177 1.52 1.78 -7.55
CA VAL A 177 0.97 3.14 -7.42
C VAL A 177 1.79 4.07 -8.28
N VAL A 178 1.10 4.81 -9.15
CA VAL A 178 1.69 5.83 -10.02
C VAL A 178 1.14 7.20 -9.68
N ARG A 179 1.82 8.24 -10.17
CA ARG A 179 1.31 9.60 -10.18
C ARG A 179 1.31 10.15 -11.61
N GLY A 180 0.17 10.69 -12.03
CA GLY A 180 0.02 11.26 -13.37
C GLY A 180 -1.33 11.90 -13.63
N PRO A 181 -1.47 12.58 -14.79
CA PRO A 181 -2.74 13.14 -15.24
C PRO A 181 -3.66 12.06 -15.84
N LEU A 182 -4.97 12.37 -15.90
CA LEU A 182 -6.01 11.41 -16.28
C LEU A 182 -5.85 10.82 -17.69
N ASP A 183 -5.38 11.61 -18.66
CA ASP A 183 -5.13 11.15 -20.04
C ASP A 183 -4.06 10.04 -20.09
N ARG A 184 -2.99 10.19 -19.31
CA ARG A 184 -1.91 9.18 -19.22
C ARG A 184 -2.36 7.95 -18.44
N LEU A 185 -3.19 8.13 -17.41
CA LEU A 185 -3.79 7.01 -16.68
C LEU A 185 -4.75 6.19 -17.54
N ARG A 186 -5.54 6.84 -18.42
CA ARG A 186 -6.39 6.16 -19.40
C ARG A 186 -5.57 5.37 -20.42
N THR A 187 -4.48 5.96 -20.92
CA THR A 187 -3.53 5.25 -21.80
C THR A 187 -2.99 3.99 -21.13
N LEU A 188 -2.66 4.06 -19.83
CA LEU A 188 -2.20 2.90 -19.06
C LEU A 188 -3.30 1.84 -18.89
N ALA A 189 -4.56 2.26 -18.73
CA ALA A 189 -5.70 1.36 -18.62
C ALA A 189 -6.01 0.55 -19.90
N GLU A 190 -5.51 1.00 -21.06
CA GLU A 190 -5.62 0.28 -22.35
C GLU A 190 -4.60 -0.86 -22.48
N ASN A 191 -3.60 -0.94 -21.58
CA ASN A 191 -2.57 -1.96 -21.64
C ASN A 191 -3.14 -3.34 -21.27
N PRO A 192 -2.89 -4.41 -22.05
CA PRO A 192 -3.45 -5.74 -21.78
C PRO A 192 -2.95 -6.39 -20.47
N ALA A 193 -1.80 -5.96 -19.95
CA ALA A 193 -1.30 -6.41 -18.64
C ALA A 193 -2.02 -5.72 -17.46
N VAL A 194 -2.79 -4.66 -17.72
CA VAL A 194 -3.49 -3.87 -16.71
C VAL A 194 -4.95 -4.30 -16.63
N ARG A 195 -5.37 -4.66 -15.43
CA ARG A 195 -6.72 -5.16 -15.14
C ARG A 195 -7.69 -4.06 -14.74
N ALA A 196 -7.17 -3.09 -13.97
CA ALA A 196 -7.87 -1.91 -13.50
C ALA A 196 -6.88 -0.78 -13.22
N VAL A 197 -7.31 0.45 -13.48
CA VAL A 197 -6.65 1.67 -13.01
C VAL A 197 -7.70 2.47 -12.27
N GLU A 198 -7.39 2.86 -11.03
CA GLU A 198 -8.24 3.68 -10.19
C GLU A 198 -7.45 4.91 -9.75
N ALA A 199 -8.03 6.10 -9.90
CA ALA A 199 -7.40 7.35 -9.53
C ALA A 199 -8.12 7.99 -8.33
N LEU A 200 -7.33 8.55 -7.42
CA LEU A 200 -7.86 9.39 -6.36
C LEU A 200 -8.20 10.80 -6.88
N PRO A 201 -8.98 11.56 -6.09
CA PRO A 201 -9.08 13.02 -6.21
C PRO A 201 -7.70 13.71 -6.26
N ALA A 202 -7.63 14.87 -6.91
CA ALA A 202 -6.36 15.60 -7.12
C ALA A 202 -5.74 16.17 -5.82
N ASP A 203 -6.54 16.30 -4.77
CA ASP A 203 -6.13 16.77 -3.44
C ASP A 203 -5.58 15.64 -2.54
N ALA A 204 -5.59 14.38 -3.00
CA ALA A 204 -5.06 13.26 -2.26
C ALA A 204 -3.55 13.41 -1.93
N ILE A 205 -3.20 13.12 -0.68
CA ILE A 205 -1.86 13.36 -0.14
C ILE A 205 -1.08 12.05 -0.08
N ALA A 206 0.18 12.09 -0.56
CA ALA A 206 1.08 10.95 -0.53
C ALA A 206 1.17 10.33 0.87
N GLY A 207 0.99 9.00 0.96
CA GLY A 207 1.08 8.27 2.23
C GLY A 207 -0.11 8.48 3.18
N ARG A 208 -1.19 9.16 2.74
CA ARG A 208 -2.42 9.35 3.53
C ARG A 208 -3.64 8.64 2.95
N PHE A 209 -3.40 7.59 2.16
CA PHE A 209 -4.44 6.73 1.59
C PHE A 209 -4.05 5.26 1.73
N GLY A 210 -5.05 4.39 1.86
CA GLY A 210 -4.86 2.94 1.83
C GLY A 210 -4.71 2.42 0.41
N VAL A 211 -4.00 1.30 0.23
CA VAL A 211 -3.83 0.68 -1.10
C VAL A 211 -4.05 -0.83 -1.00
N VAL A 212 -4.99 -1.34 -1.78
CA VAL A 212 -5.29 -2.78 -1.91
C VAL A 212 -5.44 -3.11 -3.40
N PRO A 213 -4.55 -3.89 -4.02
CA PRO A 213 -4.67 -4.21 -5.44
C PRO A 213 -5.82 -5.19 -5.69
N LEU A 214 -6.45 -5.07 -6.86
CA LEU A 214 -7.31 -6.14 -7.37
C LEU A 214 -6.41 -7.30 -7.80
N LEU A 215 -6.26 -8.28 -6.91
CA LEU A 215 -5.43 -9.45 -7.14
C LEU A 215 -5.92 -10.29 -8.34
N PRO A 216 -5.02 -10.94 -9.09
CA PRO A 216 -5.36 -11.83 -10.21
C PRO A 216 -6.38 -12.92 -9.85
N GLU A 217 -6.32 -13.47 -8.64
CA GLU A 217 -7.22 -14.52 -8.14
C GLU A 217 -8.64 -14.04 -7.82
N HIS A 218 -8.87 -12.73 -7.67
CA HIS A 218 -10.22 -12.21 -7.47
C HIS A 218 -10.96 -12.23 -8.82
N VAL A 219 -11.77 -13.25 -9.09
CA VAL A 219 -12.48 -13.37 -10.38
C VAL A 219 -13.87 -12.74 -10.31
N ASP A 220 -14.72 -13.18 -9.39
CA ASP A 220 -16.12 -12.75 -9.28
C ASP A 220 -16.34 -11.78 -8.12
N VAL A 221 -15.83 -12.13 -6.94
CA VAL A 221 -15.96 -11.36 -5.70
C VAL A 221 -14.59 -11.24 -5.03
N VAL A 222 -14.37 -10.10 -4.39
CA VAL A 222 -13.13 -9.81 -3.63
C VAL A 222 -13.24 -10.47 -2.28
N ALA A 223 -12.71 -11.69 -2.19
CA ALA A 223 -12.67 -12.47 -0.96
C ALA A 223 -11.30 -13.13 -0.81
N PRO A 224 -10.84 -13.36 0.44
CA PRO A 224 -9.62 -14.11 0.67
C PRO A 224 -9.68 -15.48 0.03
N GLY A 225 -8.62 -15.85 -0.69
CA GLY A 225 -8.46 -17.20 -1.21
C GLY A 225 -8.30 -18.27 -0.12
N PRO A 226 -8.40 -19.55 -0.50
CA PRO A 226 -8.12 -20.67 0.40
C PRO A 226 -6.67 -20.62 0.92
N ASP A 227 -6.47 -21.06 2.16
CA ASP A 227 -5.16 -21.13 2.83
C ASP A 227 -4.91 -22.51 3.47
N ASP A 228 -5.25 -23.56 2.72
CA ASP A 228 -5.12 -24.97 3.13
C ASP A 228 -4.10 -25.74 2.28
N GLY A 229 -3.40 -25.05 1.38
CA GLY A 229 -2.34 -25.62 0.56
C GLY A 229 -1.07 -25.94 1.36
N PRO A 230 -0.24 -26.88 0.88
CA PRO A 230 1.08 -27.12 1.45
C PRO A 230 1.99 -25.92 1.15
N VAL A 231 2.77 -25.48 2.15
CA VAL A 231 3.82 -24.48 1.94
C VAL A 231 5.00 -25.17 1.24
N PRO A 232 5.43 -24.70 0.05
CA PRO A 232 6.57 -25.28 -0.65
C PRO A 232 7.88 -25.15 0.14
N ASP A 233 8.88 -25.97 -0.19
CA ASP A 233 10.22 -25.83 0.40
C ASP A 233 11.00 -24.62 -0.17
N ARG A 234 10.63 -24.16 -1.37
CA ARG A 234 11.24 -23.06 -2.14
C ARG A 234 10.24 -22.35 -3.06
#